data_AF-A0A6B1A7L9-F1
#
_entry.id   AF-A0A6B1A7L9-F1
#
_cell.length_a   1.000
_cell.length_b   1.000
_cell.length_c   1.000
_cell.angle_alpha   90.00
_cell.angle_beta   90.00
_cell.angle_gamma   90.00
#
_symmetry.space_group_name_H-M   'P 1'
#
loop_
_entity.id
_entity.type
_entity.pdbx_description
1 polymer ?
#
loop_
_entity_poly.entity_id
_entity_poly.type
_entity_poly.pdbx_seq_one_letter_code
_entity_poly.pdbx_strand_id
1 'polypeptide(L)'
;MSVLRVVRSRISQTNDQPGTLKRLESAPSKFGQSDHAPILSSDADLAVASNRARSRLTGKLGVCVVPMPSEAEVSRVLLLLLHRSESGMRTGDAIVAVSVAFPQITESDLNETVPSGENRWQNRVRWARNDLVKAGLLDPSQHGFWLLTKKGHEDARRIFP
;
A
#
# COMPACT_ATOMS: atom_id res chain seq x y z
N MET A 1 35.13 21.24 41.51
CA MET A 1 34.90 22.66 41.87
C MET A 1 35.24 23.52 40.66
N SER A 2 34.34 24.43 40.26
CA SER A 2 34.62 25.62 39.41
C SER A 2 34.96 25.36 37.91
N VAL A 3 34.38 26.01 36.89
CA VAL A 3 33.39 27.09 36.77
C VAL A 3 32.74 26.97 35.37
N LEU A 4 31.42 27.20 35.29
CA LEU A 4 30.65 27.40 34.07
C LEU A 4 31.17 28.61 33.26
N ARG A 5 31.31 28.47 31.93
CA ARG A 5 31.45 29.61 31.01
C ARG A 5 30.29 29.60 30.01
N VAL A 6 29.28 30.40 30.32
CA VAL A 6 28.20 30.77 29.43
C VAL A 6 28.71 31.88 28.51
N VAL A 7 28.68 31.67 27.19
CA VAL A 7 28.84 32.74 26.21
C VAL A 7 27.56 32.77 25.37
N ARG A 8 26.70 33.75 25.68
CA ARG A 8 25.55 34.15 24.88
C ARG A 8 26.04 35.22 23.89
N SER A 9 26.00 34.92 22.59
CA SER A 9 26.18 35.92 21.55
C SER A 9 24.84 36.38 21.02
N ARG A 10 24.69 37.70 21.07
CA ARG A 10 23.56 38.55 20.77
C ARG A 10 23.64 38.94 19.28
N ILE A 11 22.60 38.69 18.50
CA ILE A 11 22.42 39.33 17.19
C ILE A 11 21.05 40.00 17.24
N SER A 12 21.07 41.31 17.47
CA SER A 12 19.98 42.21 17.15
C SER A 12 20.18 42.66 15.71
N GLN A 13 19.15 42.57 14.87
CA GLN A 13 18.85 43.62 13.90
C GLN A 13 17.38 43.51 13.50
N THR A 14 16.67 44.56 13.88
CA THR A 14 15.29 44.92 13.56
C THR A 14 15.23 45.53 12.16
N ASN A 15 14.22 45.18 11.37
CA ASN A 15 13.67 46.12 10.39
C ASN A 15 12.15 45.87 10.19
N ASP A 16 11.37 46.69 10.88
CA ASP A 16 10.06 47.24 10.52
C ASP A 16 10.12 47.86 9.08
N GLN A 17 9.12 47.99 8.20
CA GLN A 17 7.64 48.10 8.23
C GLN A 17 7.10 48.09 6.76
N PRO A 18 5.78 48.24 6.52
CA PRO A 18 4.98 47.54 5.50
C PRO A 18 4.74 48.36 4.22
N GLY A 19 4.30 47.66 3.17
CA GLY A 19 3.97 48.28 1.90
C GLY A 19 2.88 47.55 1.13
N THR A 20 1.68 48.14 1.15
CA THR A 20 0.80 48.32 -0.02
C THR A 20 0.15 47.08 -0.65
N LEU A 21 -1.00 46.68 -0.11
CA LEU A 21 -2.02 45.95 -0.87
C LEU A 21 -2.89 46.94 -1.66
N LYS A 22 -2.79 46.89 -3.00
CA LYS A 22 -3.84 47.38 -3.90
C LYS A 22 -4.45 46.21 -4.68
N ARG A 23 -5.73 46.03 -4.38
CA ARG A 23 -6.82 45.33 -5.05
C ARG A 23 -6.98 45.73 -6.52
N LEU A 24 -7.22 44.76 -7.39
CA LEU A 24 -8.13 44.78 -8.57
C LEU A 24 -8.69 43.34 -8.70
N GLU A 25 -9.91 43.11 -8.20
CA GLU A 25 -11.15 42.91 -8.99
C GLU A 25 -11.37 41.44 -9.41
N SER A 26 -12.29 40.67 -8.80
CA SER A 26 -13.77 40.62 -8.97
C SER A 26 -14.17 39.34 -9.76
N ALA A 27 -14.51 38.22 -9.09
CA ALA A 27 -15.89 37.72 -8.78
C ALA A 27 -16.37 36.63 -9.78
N PRO A 28 -17.43 35.81 -9.56
CA PRO A 28 -18.28 35.52 -8.38
C PRO A 28 -18.27 34.00 -7.96
N SER A 29 -18.49 33.60 -6.70
CA SER A 29 -19.74 33.42 -5.90
C SER A 29 -20.59 32.17 -6.20
N LYS A 30 -20.86 31.41 -5.13
CA LYS A 30 -21.99 30.47 -4.84
C LYS A 30 -21.92 29.04 -5.40
N PHE A 31 -21.93 27.99 -4.57
CA PHE A 31 -22.99 27.38 -3.73
C PHE A 31 -23.66 26.19 -4.45
N GLY A 32 -23.89 25.10 -3.72
CA GLY A 32 -24.57 23.87 -4.14
C GLY A 32 -23.68 22.67 -3.81
N GLN A 33 -23.95 21.81 -2.81
CA GLN A 33 -25.21 21.11 -2.55
C GLN A 33 -25.92 20.75 -3.86
N SER A 34 -25.58 19.58 -4.36
CA SER A 34 -26.48 18.67 -5.06
C SER A 34 -26.07 17.28 -4.57
N ASP A 35 -26.82 16.74 -3.62
CA ASP A 35 -28.03 15.98 -3.85
C ASP A 35 -27.72 14.56 -4.32
N HIS A 36 -28.12 13.65 -3.44
CA HIS A 36 -28.59 12.30 -3.71
C HIS A 36 -28.95 12.07 -5.18
N ALA A 37 -28.27 11.12 -5.81
CA ALA A 37 -28.76 10.40 -6.97
C ALA A 37 -28.85 8.90 -6.61
N PRO A 38 -29.79 8.16 -7.20
CA PRO A 38 -30.95 7.65 -6.49
C PRO A 38 -30.72 6.27 -5.88
N ILE A 39 -31.32 6.04 -4.70
CA ILE A 39 -31.76 4.69 -4.34
C ILE A 39 -32.99 4.41 -5.21
N LEU A 40 -32.76 3.98 -6.45
CA LEU A 40 -33.71 3.18 -7.19
C LEU A 40 -33.38 1.72 -6.91
N SER A 41 -34.22 1.10 -6.09
CA SER A 41 -34.45 -0.33 -6.06
C SER A 41 -34.76 -0.82 -7.48
N SER A 42 -33.98 -1.77 -7.99
CA SER A 42 -34.42 -2.93 -8.80
C SER A 42 -33.22 -3.53 -9.54
N ASP A 43 -32.78 -4.70 -9.09
CA ASP A 43 -32.19 -5.81 -9.85
C ASP A 43 -31.48 -5.48 -11.18
N ALA A 44 -30.15 -5.30 -11.14
CA ALA A 44 -29.26 -5.62 -12.24
C ALA A 44 -27.79 -5.69 -11.78
N ASP A 45 -27.09 -6.73 -12.25
CA ASP A 45 -25.64 -6.84 -12.42
C ASP A 45 -24.80 -7.10 -11.14
N LEU A 46 -24.66 -8.34 -10.66
CA LEU A 46 -23.95 -9.42 -11.36
C LEU A 46 -22.60 -8.99 -11.98
N ALA A 47 -21.77 -8.20 -11.28
CA ALA A 47 -20.47 -7.78 -11.83
C ALA A 47 -19.31 -7.61 -10.84
N VAL A 48 -19.18 -8.44 -9.79
CA VAL A 48 -17.87 -8.64 -9.10
C VAL A 48 -17.74 -10.07 -8.57
N ALA A 49 -18.21 -11.06 -9.33
CA ALA A 49 -17.94 -12.47 -9.06
C ALA A 49 -17.02 -13.01 -10.15
N SER A 50 -15.85 -13.51 -9.74
CA SER A 50 -15.07 -14.50 -10.49
C SER A 50 -14.54 -14.07 -11.87
N ASN A 51 -13.56 -13.17 -11.89
CA ASN A 51 -12.64 -13.05 -13.04
C ASN A 51 -11.20 -13.40 -12.68
N ARG A 52 -11.04 -14.54 -11.99
CA ARG A 52 -9.70 -15.09 -11.71
C ARG A 52 -9.57 -16.58 -11.99
N ALA A 53 -10.32 -17.07 -12.96
CA ALA A 53 -10.04 -18.31 -13.65
C ALA A 53 -9.35 -18.00 -14.99
N ARG A 54 -8.04 -17.74 -14.97
CA ARG A 54 -7.21 -17.82 -16.18
C ARG A 54 -6.17 -18.90 -15.97
N SER A 55 -6.63 -20.15 -16.01
CA SER A 55 -5.75 -21.30 -16.19
C SER A 55 -6.49 -22.37 -16.98
N ARG A 56 -6.77 -22.06 -18.26
CA ARG A 56 -7.01 -23.03 -19.34
C ARG A 56 -6.48 -22.37 -20.61
N LEU A 57 -5.60 -23.07 -21.33
CA LEU A 57 -4.87 -22.72 -22.56
C LEU A 57 -3.39 -22.32 -22.39
N THR A 58 -2.56 -23.29 -21.99
CA THR A 58 -1.17 -23.39 -22.47
C THR A 58 -0.94 -24.78 -23.06
N GLY A 59 -1.67 -25.06 -24.14
CA GLY A 59 -1.32 -26.16 -25.03
C GLY A 59 -0.43 -25.61 -26.14
N LYS A 60 0.74 -26.24 -26.33
CA LYS A 60 1.64 -26.11 -27.50
C LYS A 60 2.72 -25.01 -27.39
N LEU A 61 3.73 -25.31 -26.57
CA LEU A 61 5.19 -25.18 -26.80
C LEU A 61 5.86 -25.38 -25.43
N GLY A 62 6.88 -26.24 -25.36
CA GLY A 62 7.53 -26.73 -24.14
C GLY A 62 8.38 -25.70 -23.38
N VAL A 63 7.79 -24.55 -23.05
CA VAL A 63 8.28 -23.61 -22.04
C VAL A 63 7.19 -23.57 -20.98
N CYS A 64 7.47 -24.13 -19.80
CA CYS A 64 6.60 -23.94 -18.65
C CYS A 64 6.64 -22.45 -18.29
N VAL A 65 5.71 -21.65 -18.83
CA VAL A 65 5.43 -20.32 -18.30
C VAL A 65 5.02 -20.54 -16.86
N VAL A 66 5.95 -20.32 -15.92
CA VAL A 66 5.65 -20.53 -14.51
C VAL A 66 4.62 -19.47 -14.15
N PRO A 67 3.40 -19.87 -13.75
CA PRO A 67 2.36 -18.90 -13.50
C PRO A 67 2.79 -18.02 -12.32
N MET A 68 2.63 -16.70 -12.50
CA MET A 68 2.79 -15.73 -11.43
C MET A 68 2.02 -16.19 -10.19
N PRO A 69 2.62 -16.17 -8.98
CA PRO A 69 1.98 -16.75 -7.81
C PRO A 69 0.65 -16.06 -7.51
N SER A 70 -0.28 -16.85 -6.97
CA SER A 70 -1.60 -16.39 -6.61
C SER A 70 -1.53 -15.38 -5.45
N GLU A 71 -2.53 -14.51 -5.32
CA GLU A 71 -2.60 -13.59 -4.16
C GLU A 71 -2.66 -14.33 -2.83
N ALA A 72 -3.30 -15.51 -2.79
CA ALA A 72 -3.37 -16.33 -1.59
C ALA A 72 -1.99 -16.82 -1.15
N GLU A 73 -1.15 -17.28 -2.09
CA GLU A 73 0.23 -17.68 -1.80
C GLU A 73 1.06 -16.50 -1.32
N VAL A 74 0.96 -15.36 -2.01
CA VAL A 74 1.67 -14.13 -1.64
C VAL A 74 1.23 -13.63 -0.25
N SER A 75 -0.06 -13.66 0.04
CA SER A 75 -0.65 -13.28 1.34
C SER A 75 -0.15 -14.18 2.47
N ARG A 76 -0.10 -15.50 2.22
CA ARG A 76 0.43 -16.49 3.17
C ARG A 76 1.90 -16.23 3.49
N VAL A 77 2.72 -16.00 2.46
CA VAL A 77 4.15 -15.71 2.63
C VAL A 77 4.36 -14.38 3.35
N LEU A 78 3.58 -13.35 2.98
CA LEU A 78 3.65 -12.05 3.65
C LEU A 78 3.32 -12.15 5.14
N LEU A 79 2.27 -12.91 5.50
CA LEU A 79 1.91 -13.19 6.90
C LEU A 79 3.07 -13.86 7.65
N LEU A 80 3.70 -14.88 7.06
CA LEU A 80 4.84 -15.57 7.66
C LEU A 80 6.03 -14.63 7.91
N LEU A 81 6.38 -13.81 6.91
CA LEU A 81 7.52 -12.89 6.99
C LEU A 81 7.31 -11.84 8.08
N LEU A 82 6.13 -11.23 8.13
CA LEU A 82 5.79 -10.26 9.17
C LEU A 82 5.71 -10.89 10.55
N HIS A 83 5.26 -12.15 10.64
CA HIS A 83 5.25 -12.88 11.91
C HIS A 83 6.67 -13.08 12.44
N ARG A 84 7.61 -13.46 11.56
CA ARG A 84 9.01 -13.66 11.92
C ARG A 84 9.76 -12.38 12.26
N SER A 85 9.37 -11.23 11.69
CA SER A 85 10.04 -9.97 12.01
C SER A 85 9.58 -9.34 13.32
N GLU A 86 8.45 -9.80 13.88
CA GLU A 86 7.73 -9.37 15.11
C GLU A 86 7.33 -7.89 15.18
N SER A 87 8.21 -7.01 14.71
CA SER A 87 8.14 -5.56 14.70
C SER A 87 7.43 -4.99 13.47
N GLY A 88 7.06 -5.82 12.49
CA GLY A 88 6.53 -5.37 11.19
C GLY A 88 7.65 -5.07 10.17
N MET A 89 7.28 -4.46 9.04
CA MET A 89 8.20 -4.10 7.95
C MET A 89 7.73 -2.85 7.21
N ARG A 90 8.66 -2.09 6.59
CA ARG A 90 8.28 -1.06 5.61
C ARG A 90 7.73 -1.72 4.35
N THR A 91 6.84 -1.04 3.63
CA THR A 91 6.24 -1.56 2.40
C THR A 91 7.28 -2.03 1.38
N GLY A 92 8.34 -1.24 1.16
CA GLY A 92 9.41 -1.61 0.23
C GLY A 92 10.15 -2.88 0.64
N ASP A 93 10.55 -2.95 1.91
CA ASP A 93 11.26 -4.11 2.47
C ASP A 93 10.39 -5.37 2.43
N ALA A 94 9.09 -5.24 2.72
CA ALA A 94 8.15 -6.34 2.63
C ALA A 94 8.00 -6.86 1.19
N ILE A 95 7.91 -5.98 0.20
CA ILE A 95 7.85 -6.39 -1.21
C ILE A 95 9.12 -7.15 -1.60
N VAL A 96 10.29 -6.63 -1.24
CA VAL A 96 11.58 -7.29 -1.53
C VAL A 96 11.67 -8.66 -0.85
N ALA A 97 11.33 -8.74 0.44
CA ALA A 97 11.37 -9.99 1.20
C ALA A 97 10.43 -11.06 0.62
N VAL A 98 9.24 -10.65 0.17
CA VAL A 98 8.29 -11.54 -0.50
C VAL A 98 8.84 -12.00 -1.86
N SER A 99 9.47 -11.13 -2.65
CA SER A 99 10.09 -11.51 -3.93
C SER A 99 11.15 -12.61 -3.76
N VAL A 100 11.98 -12.51 -2.71
CA VAL A 100 13.03 -13.51 -2.41
C VAL A 100 12.43 -14.89 -2.11
N ALA A 101 11.22 -14.95 -1.55
CA ALA A 101 10.54 -16.19 -1.26
C ALA A 101 9.94 -16.90 -2.49
N PHE A 102 9.91 -16.23 -3.65
CA PHE A 102 9.36 -16.76 -4.90
C PHE A 102 10.42 -16.80 -6.01
N PRO A 103 11.35 -17.78 -5.99
CA PRO A 103 12.43 -17.88 -6.97
C PRO A 103 11.97 -18.14 -8.41
N GLN A 104 10.69 -18.49 -8.60
CA GLN A 104 10.10 -18.66 -9.92
C GLN A 104 9.82 -17.35 -10.67
N ILE A 105 9.86 -16.20 -9.98
CA ILE A 105 9.59 -14.90 -10.60
C ILE A 105 10.86 -14.42 -11.30
N THR A 106 10.76 -14.12 -12.59
CA THR A 106 11.90 -13.62 -13.36
C THR A 106 12.04 -12.10 -13.25
N GLU A 107 13.21 -11.56 -13.58
CA GLU A 107 13.40 -10.11 -13.68
C GLU A 107 12.46 -9.46 -14.70
N SER A 108 12.08 -10.18 -15.75
CA SER A 108 11.09 -9.70 -16.72
C SER A 108 9.72 -9.52 -16.05
N ASP A 109 9.30 -10.48 -15.22
CA ASP A 109 8.04 -10.40 -14.48
C ASP A 109 8.07 -9.27 -13.43
N LEU A 110 9.23 -9.06 -12.79
CA LEU A 110 9.45 -7.96 -11.85
C LEU A 110 9.49 -6.59 -12.50
N ASN A 111 9.69 -6.49 -13.82
CA ASN A 111 9.68 -5.23 -14.56
C ASN A 111 8.41 -5.03 -15.40
N GLU A 112 7.56 -6.06 -15.50
CA GLU A 112 6.31 -5.99 -16.25
C GLU A 112 5.35 -4.97 -15.60
N THR A 113 4.84 -4.05 -16.42
CA THR A 113 3.83 -3.07 -16.01
C THR A 113 2.46 -3.45 -16.55
N VAL A 114 1.42 -3.19 -15.75
CA VAL A 114 0.04 -3.28 -16.23
C VAL A 114 -0.28 -2.06 -17.11
N PRO A 115 -1.37 -2.06 -17.91
CA PRO A 115 -1.75 -0.91 -18.75
C PRO A 115 -1.86 0.43 -18.01
N SER A 116 -2.07 0.40 -16.70
CA SER A 116 -2.07 1.57 -15.82
C SER A 116 -0.68 2.17 -15.54
N GLY A 117 0.41 1.53 -15.99
CA GLY A 117 1.80 1.91 -15.72
C GLY A 117 2.35 1.41 -14.38
N GLU A 118 1.53 0.75 -13.55
CA GLU A 118 1.94 0.19 -12.28
C GLU A 118 2.68 -1.14 -12.47
N ASN A 119 3.67 -1.42 -11.64
CA ASN A 119 4.37 -2.70 -11.65
C ASN A 119 3.42 -3.85 -11.25
N ARG A 120 3.35 -4.89 -12.09
CA ARG A 120 2.41 -6.01 -11.93
C ARG A 120 2.63 -6.77 -10.63
N TRP A 121 3.90 -7.01 -10.27
CA TRP A 121 4.27 -7.69 -9.03
C TRP A 121 3.95 -6.86 -7.79
N GLN A 122 4.33 -5.58 -7.76
CA GLN A 122 4.02 -4.72 -6.63
C GLN A 122 2.51 -4.60 -6.38
N ASN A 123 1.73 -4.49 -7.45
CA ASN A 123 0.27 -4.48 -7.35
C ASN A 123 -0.25 -5.80 -6.73
N ARG A 124 0.30 -6.95 -7.15
CA ARG A 124 -0.03 -8.26 -6.57
C ARG A 124 0.19 -8.30 -5.06
N VAL A 125 1.34 -7.82 -4.60
CA VAL A 125 1.67 -7.76 -3.15
C VAL A 125 0.75 -6.79 -2.42
N ARG A 126 0.38 -5.65 -3.04
CA ARG A 126 -0.61 -4.71 -2.48
C ARG A 126 -1.98 -5.38 -2.27
N TRP A 127 -2.46 -6.16 -3.23
CA TRP A 127 -3.72 -6.90 -3.08
C TRP A 127 -3.64 -7.98 -2.00
N ALA A 128 -2.55 -8.73 -1.95
CA ALA A 128 -2.31 -9.70 -0.87
C ALA A 128 -2.36 -9.04 0.52
N ARG A 129 -1.75 -7.86 0.68
CA ARG A 129 -1.87 -7.06 1.90
C ARG A 129 -3.30 -6.63 2.18
N ASN A 130 -4.05 -6.21 1.16
CA ASN A 130 -5.45 -5.81 1.32
C ASN A 130 -6.31 -6.96 1.85
N ASP A 131 -6.06 -8.19 1.38
CA ASP A 131 -6.76 -9.37 1.89
C ASP A 131 -6.45 -9.65 3.36
N LEU A 132 -5.18 -9.48 3.80
CA LEU A 132 -4.81 -9.59 5.21
C LEU A 132 -5.48 -8.51 6.08
N VAL A 133 -5.63 -7.28 5.56
CA VAL A 133 -6.35 -6.21 6.25
C VAL A 133 -7.83 -6.52 6.36
N LYS A 134 -8.47 -6.99 5.29
CA LYS A 134 -9.88 -7.41 5.31
C LYS A 134 -10.12 -8.55 6.30
N ALA A 135 -9.16 -9.46 6.44
CA ALA A 135 -9.20 -10.54 7.43
C ALA A 135 -8.92 -10.07 8.87
N GLY A 136 -8.52 -8.81 9.08
CA GLY A 136 -8.18 -8.24 10.39
C GLY A 136 -6.82 -8.70 10.94
N LEU A 137 -5.94 -9.22 10.08
CA LEU A 137 -4.63 -9.75 10.47
C LEU A 137 -3.53 -8.69 10.44
N LEU A 138 -3.75 -7.58 9.74
CA LEU A 138 -2.77 -6.52 9.51
C LEU A 138 -3.38 -5.16 9.87
N ASP A 139 -2.61 -4.31 10.54
CA ASP A 139 -3.05 -2.98 10.98
C ASP A 139 -3.11 -2.00 9.80
N PRO A 140 -4.29 -1.43 9.47
CA PRO A 140 -4.41 -0.47 8.38
C PRO A 140 -3.97 0.96 8.73
N SER A 141 -3.70 1.26 10.01
CA SER A 141 -3.57 2.63 10.52
C SER A 141 -2.29 3.35 10.08
N GLN A 142 -1.25 2.60 9.71
CA GLN A 142 0.05 3.17 9.34
C GLN A 142 0.29 3.08 7.84
N HIS A 143 0.54 4.24 7.22
CA HIS A 143 0.94 4.29 5.81
C HIS A 143 2.43 3.95 5.67
N GLY A 144 2.76 3.10 4.69
CA GLY A 144 4.16 2.74 4.38
C GLY A 144 4.82 1.76 5.35
N PHE A 145 4.11 1.35 6.41
CA PHE A 145 4.56 0.38 7.40
C PHE A 145 3.48 -0.67 7.64
N TRP A 146 3.85 -1.94 7.58
CA TRP A 146 2.94 -3.07 7.71
C TRP A 146 3.25 -3.83 9.00
N LEU A 147 2.24 -3.90 9.87
CA LEU A 147 2.34 -4.51 11.18
C LEU A 147 1.20 -5.51 11.35
N LEU A 148 1.49 -6.67 11.92
CA LEU A 148 0.45 -7.64 12.27
C LEU A 148 -0.31 -7.20 13.51
N THR A 149 -1.61 -7.51 13.52
CA THR A 149 -2.42 -7.40 14.72
C THR A 149 -2.12 -8.58 15.66
N LYS A 150 -2.60 -8.50 16.92
CA LYS A 150 -2.52 -9.64 17.86
C LYS A 150 -3.14 -10.90 17.24
N LYS A 151 -4.31 -10.76 16.61
CA LYS A 151 -4.99 -11.80 15.85
C LYS A 151 -4.10 -12.35 14.73
N GLY A 152 -3.43 -11.47 13.98
CA GLY A 152 -2.46 -11.86 12.94
C GLY A 152 -1.34 -12.77 13.45
N HIS A 153 -0.75 -12.44 14.60
CA HIS A 153 0.28 -13.31 15.22
C HIS A 153 -0.29 -14.64 15.72
N GLU A 154 -1.48 -14.66 16.29
CA GLU A 154 -2.16 -15.88 16.73
C GLU A 154 -2.47 -16.81 15.55
N ASP A 155 -3.04 -16.26 14.48
CA ASP A 155 -3.32 -17.01 13.27
C ASP A 155 -2.04 -17.50 12.59
N ALA A 156 -0.98 -16.69 12.55
CA ALA A 156 0.31 -17.13 12.04
C ALA A 156 0.88 -18.30 12.85
N ARG A 157 0.83 -18.27 14.19
CA ARG A 157 1.25 -19.42 15.03
C ARG A 157 0.43 -20.68 14.78
N ARG A 158 -0.87 -20.53 14.50
CA ARG A 158 -1.75 -21.65 14.18
C ARG A 158 -1.46 -22.24 12.80
N ILE A 159 -1.10 -21.40 11.83
CA ILE A 159 -0.85 -21.82 10.43
C ILE A 159 0.58 -22.33 10.25
N PHE A 160 1.55 -21.77 10.98
CA PHE A 160 2.98 -22.06 10.89
C PHE A 160 3.50 -22.50 12.27
N PRO A 161 3.36 -23.78 12.63
CA PRO A 161 3.91 -24.33 13.86
C PRO A 161 5.44 -24.44 13.82
#